data_AF-A0A9E2JVY0-F1
#
_entry.id   AF-A0A9E2JVY0-F1
#
_cell.length_a   1.000
_cell.length_b   1.000
_cell.length_c   1.000
_cell.angle_alpha   90.00
_cell.angle_beta   90.00
_cell.angle_gamma   90.00
#
_symmetry.space_group_name_H-M   'P 1'
#
loop_
_entity.id
_entity.type
_entity.pdbx_description
1 polymer ?
#
loop_
_entity_poly.entity_id
_entity_poly.type
_entity_poly.pdbx_seq_one_letter_code
_entity_poly.pdbx_strand_id
1 'polypeptide(L)'
;MAYSRFFLMIAVSTALMFGLMYLNTYLFSHVFWSETRAYMAIVMGAVMAFVMLAFMLGMYKNRALNIAILVGSVVIFAGALWLVRSQVTVQDRAYMRAMIPHHSIAIMTSSRAEITDPRVRALADDIIYAQDKEIAEMRYLIADISANGEAASAGDEPASELKSAQDALSSEVVAKVDPEFLTQADIAQVFPDGAVCSFTYTETSPPVFAAGGDTALVKISGDLVRLDGGGESFAADPITIQLRETEDDNLQDFVISAGPDYEAGFRGQYSCTN
;
A
#
# COMPACT_ATOMS: atom_id res chain seq x y z
N MET A 1 2.26 -43.16 16.97
CA MET A 1 3.22 -42.64 15.96
C MET A 1 4.36 -41.94 16.67
N ALA A 2 5.56 -41.89 16.07
CA ALA A 2 6.68 -41.16 16.65
C ALA A 2 6.52 -39.65 16.42
N TYR A 3 6.73 -38.85 17.47
CA TYR A 3 6.69 -37.38 17.38
C TYR A 3 7.75 -36.83 16.41
N SER A 4 8.87 -37.53 16.21
CA SER A 4 9.89 -37.15 15.22
C SER A 4 9.31 -37.07 13.79
N ARG A 5 8.42 -38.00 13.42
CA ARG A 5 7.75 -37.95 12.10
C ARG A 5 6.81 -36.76 11.99
N PHE A 6 6.10 -36.44 13.08
CA PHE A 6 5.23 -35.25 13.12
C PHE A 6 6.03 -33.98 12.86
N PHE A 7 7.09 -33.73 13.62
CA PHE A 7 7.91 -32.54 13.44
C PHE A 7 8.60 -32.50 12.06
N LEU A 8 9.06 -33.65 11.56
CA LEU A 8 9.64 -33.73 10.23
C LEU A 8 8.63 -33.36 9.13
N MET A 9 7.39 -33.85 9.21
CA MET A 9 6.34 -33.46 8.27
C MET A 9 6.07 -31.96 8.32
N ILE A 10 5.98 -31.37 9.51
CA ILE A 10 5.77 -29.92 9.65
C ILE A 10 6.94 -29.16 9.02
N ALA A 11 8.18 -29.48 9.38
CA ALA A 11 9.37 -28.77 8.90
C ALA A 11 9.52 -28.86 7.38
N VAL A 12 9.35 -30.06 6.79
CA VAL A 12 9.44 -30.25 5.34
C VAL A 12 8.32 -29.51 4.63
N SER A 13 7.08 -29.61 5.09
CA SER A 13 5.96 -28.90 4.49
C SER A 13 6.13 -27.38 4.57
N THR A 14 6.60 -26.84 5.69
CA THR A 14 6.89 -25.41 5.83
C THR A 14 7.99 -24.96 4.87
N ALA A 15 9.08 -25.73 4.73
CA ALA A 15 10.17 -25.40 3.80
C ALA A 15 9.70 -25.46 2.33
N LEU A 16 8.91 -26.47 1.97
CA LEU A 16 8.31 -26.58 0.64
C LEU A 16 7.38 -25.41 0.35
N MET A 17 6.45 -25.10 1.28
CA MET A 17 5.52 -23.98 1.14
C MET A 17 6.26 -22.65 0.98
N PHE A 18 7.33 -22.42 1.76
CA PHE A 18 8.17 -21.24 1.59
C PHE A 18 8.75 -21.13 0.17
N GLY A 19 9.25 -22.23 -0.40
CA GLY A 19 9.72 -22.28 -1.78
C GLY A 19 8.59 -22.02 -2.79
N LEU A 20 7.43 -22.66 -2.60
CA LEU A 20 6.27 -22.53 -3.49
C LEU A 20 5.73 -21.10 -3.56
N MET A 21 5.82 -20.32 -2.47
CA MET A 21 5.42 -18.90 -2.47
C MET A 21 6.17 -18.05 -3.50
N TYR A 22 7.37 -18.46 -3.94
CA TYR A 22 8.11 -17.74 -4.99
C TYR A 22 7.61 -18.01 -6.40
N LEU A 23 6.85 -19.09 -6.64
CA LEU A 23 6.40 -19.47 -7.98
C LEU A 23 5.43 -18.47 -8.61
N ASN A 24 4.80 -17.60 -7.83
CA ASN A 24 3.92 -16.55 -8.34
C ASN A 24 4.68 -15.28 -8.82
N THR A 25 6.02 -15.27 -8.73
CA THR A 25 6.84 -14.15 -9.17
C THR A 25 6.93 -14.15 -10.71
N TYR A 26 6.57 -13.05 -11.38
CA TYR A 26 6.43 -12.99 -12.84
C TYR A 26 7.71 -13.37 -13.59
N LEU A 27 8.85 -12.81 -13.17
CA LEU A 27 10.15 -13.06 -13.76
C LEU A 27 11.07 -13.73 -12.74
N PHE A 28 11.86 -14.68 -13.21
CA PHE A 28 12.87 -15.34 -12.37
C PHE A 28 13.91 -14.36 -11.82
N SER A 29 14.24 -13.30 -12.58
CA SER A 29 15.14 -12.21 -12.16
C SER A 29 14.59 -11.37 -11.01
N HIS A 30 13.30 -11.50 -10.67
CA HIS A 30 12.65 -10.80 -9.56
C HIS A 30 12.60 -11.65 -8.29
N VAL A 31 13.20 -12.84 -8.29
CA VAL A 31 13.24 -13.71 -7.10
C VAL A 31 14.36 -13.26 -6.17
N PHE A 32 13.97 -12.68 -5.03
CA PHE A 32 14.87 -12.22 -3.97
C PHE A 32 14.44 -12.78 -2.62
N TRP A 33 15.38 -12.98 -1.71
CA TRP A 33 15.08 -13.37 -0.33
C TRP A 33 14.17 -12.35 0.36
N SER A 34 13.15 -12.83 1.07
CA SER A 34 12.21 -12.02 1.86
C SER A 34 12.04 -12.59 3.26
N GLU A 35 12.40 -11.79 4.27
CA GLU A 35 12.17 -12.10 5.69
C GLU A 35 10.68 -12.23 6.00
N THR A 36 9.86 -11.32 5.49
CA THR A 36 8.41 -11.35 5.68
C THR A 36 7.78 -12.64 5.16
N ARG A 37 8.22 -13.16 4.00
CA ARG A 37 7.78 -14.48 3.49
C ARG A 37 8.24 -15.62 4.40
N ALA A 38 9.45 -15.55 4.94
CA ALA A 38 9.96 -16.57 5.86
C ALA A 38 9.16 -16.60 7.17
N TYR A 39 8.86 -15.44 7.76
CA TYR A 39 8.01 -15.36 8.95
C TYR A 39 6.58 -15.84 8.67
N MET A 40 6.01 -15.50 7.50
CA MET A 40 4.71 -16.01 7.09
C MET A 40 4.69 -17.54 6.94
N ALA A 41 5.77 -18.14 6.42
CA ALA A 41 5.90 -19.60 6.35
C ALA A 41 5.92 -20.23 7.76
N ILE A 42 6.56 -19.58 8.74
CA ILE A 42 6.54 -20.01 10.14
C ILE A 42 5.14 -19.89 10.74
N VAL A 43 4.41 -18.81 10.47
CA VAL A 43 3.00 -18.64 10.88
C VAL A 43 2.15 -19.80 10.36
N MET A 44 2.24 -20.10 9.05
CA MET A 44 1.51 -21.23 8.45
C MET A 44 1.92 -22.58 9.05
N GLY A 45 3.22 -22.80 9.26
CA GLY A 45 3.75 -24.01 9.89
C GLY A 45 3.25 -24.22 11.32
N ALA A 46 3.18 -23.15 12.11
CA ALA A 46 2.67 -23.18 13.47
C ALA A 46 1.17 -23.52 13.52
N VAL A 47 0.36 -22.90 12.66
CA VAL A 47 -1.07 -23.23 12.53
C VAL A 47 -1.27 -24.68 12.10
N MET A 48 -0.51 -25.13 11.10
CA MET A 48 -0.56 -26.51 10.62
C MET A 48 -0.19 -27.50 11.72
N ALA A 49 0.87 -27.25 12.50
CA ALA A 49 1.24 -28.09 13.63
C ALA A 49 0.12 -28.16 14.68
N PHE A 50 -0.47 -27.02 15.03
CA PHE A 50 -1.58 -26.96 15.98
C PHE A 50 -2.78 -27.78 15.52
N VAL A 51 -3.26 -27.51 14.31
CA VAL A 51 -4.45 -28.17 13.73
C VAL A 51 -4.20 -29.67 13.56
N MET A 52 -3.09 -30.06 12.93
CA MET A 52 -2.78 -31.48 12.70
C MET A 52 -2.72 -32.27 14.01
N LEU A 53 -2.08 -31.73 15.05
CA LEU A 53 -2.02 -32.42 16.33
C LEU A 53 -3.40 -32.51 17.00
N ALA A 54 -4.21 -31.44 16.94
CA ALA A 54 -5.56 -31.42 17.51
C ALA A 54 -6.47 -32.52 16.92
N PHE A 55 -6.39 -32.75 15.60
CA PHE A 55 -7.17 -33.81 14.94
C PHE A 55 -6.59 -35.22 15.14
N MET A 56 -5.30 -35.34 15.44
CA MET A 56 -4.61 -36.62 15.58
C MET A 56 -4.27 -36.99 17.04
N LEU A 57 -4.91 -36.37 18.03
CA LEU A 57 -4.61 -36.61 19.46
C LEU A 57 -4.64 -38.10 19.85
N GLY A 58 -5.51 -38.91 19.24
CA GLY A 58 -5.60 -40.35 19.48
C GLY A 58 -4.30 -41.13 19.17
N MET A 59 -3.46 -40.61 18.27
CA MET A 59 -2.22 -41.25 17.80
C MET A 59 -0.98 -40.93 18.65
N TYR A 60 -1.08 -39.90 19.50
CA TYR A 60 0.00 -39.34 20.31
C TYR A 60 -0.35 -39.43 21.81
N LYS A 61 0.21 -40.42 22.51
CA LYS A 61 -0.23 -40.79 23.87
C LYS A 61 0.34 -39.91 24.98
N ASN A 62 1.45 -39.19 24.76
CA ASN A 62 2.06 -38.36 25.79
C ASN A 62 1.32 -37.02 25.89
N ARG A 63 0.45 -36.90 26.90
CA ARG A 63 -0.36 -35.70 27.13
C ARG A 63 0.50 -34.45 27.37
N ALA A 64 1.58 -34.56 28.15
CA ALA A 64 2.44 -33.42 28.45
C ALA A 64 3.11 -32.88 27.18
N LEU A 65 3.62 -33.78 26.32
CA LEU A 65 4.24 -33.39 25.06
C LEU A 65 3.20 -32.81 24.07
N ASN A 66 1.98 -33.35 24.03
CA ASN A 66 0.92 -32.78 23.19
C ASN A 66 0.58 -31.35 23.60
N ILE A 67 0.41 -31.11 24.91
CA ILE A 67 0.14 -29.77 25.44
C ILE A 67 1.31 -28.83 25.12
N ALA A 68 2.55 -29.28 25.31
CA ALA A 68 3.74 -28.50 24.98
C ALA A 68 3.78 -28.11 23.49
N ILE A 69 3.42 -29.01 22.57
CA ILE A 69 3.36 -28.70 21.13
C ILE A 69 2.26 -27.69 20.81
N LEU A 70 1.05 -27.85 21.38
CA LEU A 70 -0.06 -26.93 21.14
C LEU A 70 0.27 -25.53 21.65
N VAL A 71 0.73 -25.41 22.89
CA VAL A 71 1.14 -24.13 23.49
C VAL A 71 2.33 -23.53 22.73
N GLY A 72 3.35 -24.34 22.42
CA GLY A 72 4.50 -23.91 21.63
C GLY A 72 4.11 -23.39 20.24
N SER A 73 3.14 -24.03 19.59
CA SER A 73 2.61 -23.58 18.28
C SER A 73 1.93 -22.22 18.40
N VAL A 74 1.14 -21.98 19.45
CA VAL A 74 0.51 -20.66 19.71
C VAL A 74 1.56 -19.58 19.97
N VAL A 75 2.59 -19.88 20.75
CA VAL A 75 3.68 -18.93 21.04
C VAL A 75 4.46 -18.59 19.78
N ILE A 76 4.85 -19.59 18.99
CA ILE A 76 5.56 -19.39 17.71
C ILE A 76 4.69 -18.58 16.74
N PHE A 77 3.40 -18.92 16.65
CA PHE A 77 2.44 -18.18 15.83
C PHE A 77 2.39 -16.70 16.23
N ALA A 78 2.19 -16.41 17.52
CA ALA A 78 2.08 -15.04 18.01
C ALA A 78 3.38 -14.24 17.76
N GLY A 79 4.54 -14.84 18.02
CA GLY A 79 5.84 -14.20 17.78
C GLY A 79 6.10 -13.93 16.29
N ALA A 80 5.85 -14.93 15.43
CA ALA A 80 6.04 -14.77 13.98
C ALA A 80 5.04 -13.78 13.38
N LEU A 81 3.78 -13.79 13.83
CA LEU A 81 2.76 -12.83 13.42
C LEU A 81 3.14 -11.40 13.85
N TRP A 82 3.67 -11.23 15.06
CA TRP A 82 4.17 -9.94 15.52
C TRP A 82 5.31 -9.43 14.63
N LEU A 83 6.28 -10.28 14.27
CA LEU A 83 7.36 -9.91 13.34
C LEU A 83 6.81 -9.50 11.96
N VAL A 84 5.88 -10.28 11.40
CA VAL A 84 5.20 -9.94 10.13
C VAL A 84 4.47 -8.60 10.23
N ARG A 85 3.78 -8.30 11.33
CA ARG A 85 2.97 -7.08 11.44
C ARG A 85 3.76 -5.84 11.82
N SER A 86 4.83 -5.99 12.58
CA SER A 86 5.62 -4.86 13.08
C SER A 86 6.73 -4.44 12.12
N GLN A 87 7.18 -5.33 11.22
CA GLN A 87 8.27 -5.08 10.26
C GLN A 87 9.59 -4.60 10.89
N VAL A 88 9.78 -4.76 12.21
CA VAL A 88 10.94 -4.22 12.95
C VAL A 88 12.31 -4.75 12.49
N THR A 89 12.34 -5.88 11.79
CA THR A 89 13.59 -6.47 11.27
C THR A 89 13.84 -6.13 9.80
N VAL A 90 12.94 -5.42 9.13
CA VAL A 90 13.02 -5.14 7.70
C VAL A 90 13.58 -3.73 7.49
N GLN A 91 14.86 -3.64 7.13
CA GLN A 91 15.51 -2.36 6.77
C GLN A 91 15.51 -2.15 5.24
N ASP A 92 15.93 -0.97 4.77
CA ASP A 92 15.83 -0.48 3.38
C ASP A 92 16.13 -1.54 2.31
N ARG A 93 17.29 -2.20 2.41
CA ARG A 93 17.69 -3.22 1.42
C ARG A 93 16.86 -4.50 1.51
N ALA A 94 16.40 -4.88 2.71
CA ALA A 94 15.52 -6.03 2.88
C ALA A 94 14.10 -5.71 2.39
N TYR A 95 13.62 -4.48 2.63
CA TYR A 95 12.38 -3.94 2.11
C TYR A 95 12.37 -3.99 0.58
N MET A 96 13.35 -3.37 -0.08
CA MET A 96 13.42 -3.34 -1.55
C MET A 96 13.54 -4.74 -2.15
N ARG A 97 14.35 -5.63 -1.56
CA ARG A 97 14.44 -7.04 -2.00
C ARG A 97 13.11 -7.77 -1.86
N ALA A 98 12.34 -7.52 -0.81
CA ALA A 98 11.02 -8.13 -0.65
C ALA A 98 9.95 -7.50 -1.56
N MET A 99 10.13 -6.22 -1.92
CA MET A 99 9.17 -5.46 -2.73
C MET A 99 9.30 -5.74 -4.23
N ILE A 100 10.51 -6.00 -4.76
CA ILE A 100 10.68 -6.43 -6.16
C ILE A 100 9.78 -7.63 -6.55
N PRO A 101 9.75 -8.76 -5.82
CA PRO A 101 8.85 -9.86 -6.15
C PRO A 101 7.37 -9.53 -5.86
N HIS A 102 7.06 -8.60 -4.95
CA HIS A 102 5.69 -8.13 -4.71
C HIS A 102 5.17 -7.36 -5.93
N HIS A 103 5.92 -6.35 -6.38
CA HIS A 103 5.67 -5.60 -7.60
C HIS A 103 5.57 -6.51 -8.82
N SER A 104 6.43 -7.51 -8.88
CA SER A 104 6.39 -8.51 -9.94
C SER A 104 5.06 -9.27 -10.00
N ILE A 105 4.41 -9.55 -8.88
CA ILE A 105 3.09 -10.20 -8.85
C ILE A 105 2.02 -9.25 -9.40
N ALA A 106 2.10 -7.95 -9.06
CA ALA A 106 1.20 -6.93 -9.60
C ALA A 106 1.31 -6.84 -11.12
N ILE A 107 2.53 -6.78 -11.67
CA ILE A 107 2.77 -6.78 -13.12
C ILE A 107 2.17 -8.03 -13.77
N MET A 108 2.40 -9.23 -13.22
CA MET A 108 1.81 -10.46 -13.76
C MET A 108 0.29 -10.37 -13.82
N THR A 109 -0.32 -9.91 -12.73
CA THR A 109 -1.78 -9.85 -12.58
C THR A 109 -2.38 -8.84 -13.55
N SER A 110 -1.84 -7.62 -13.60
CA SER A 110 -2.25 -6.56 -14.54
C SER A 110 -2.02 -6.93 -16.01
N SER A 111 -1.00 -7.75 -16.30
CA SER A 111 -0.67 -8.19 -17.66
C SER A 111 -1.53 -9.36 -18.15
N ARG A 112 -2.07 -10.18 -17.25
CA ARG A 112 -2.73 -11.45 -17.61
C ARG A 112 -4.21 -11.52 -17.26
N ALA A 113 -4.72 -10.61 -16.44
CA ALA A 113 -6.13 -10.54 -16.11
C ALA A 113 -6.97 -10.17 -17.35
N GLU A 114 -8.16 -10.77 -17.45
CA GLU A 114 -9.14 -10.45 -18.50
C GLU A 114 -9.86 -9.14 -18.13
N ILE A 115 -9.29 -8.02 -18.58
CA ILE A 115 -9.80 -6.67 -18.32
C ILE A 115 -10.41 -6.11 -19.61
N THR A 116 -11.72 -5.84 -19.58
CA THR A 116 -12.50 -5.39 -20.75
C THR A 116 -12.94 -3.93 -20.68
N ASP A 117 -13.15 -3.37 -19.49
CA ASP A 117 -13.46 -1.94 -19.31
C ASP A 117 -12.19 -1.11 -19.64
N PRO A 118 -12.25 -0.16 -20.60
CA PRO A 118 -11.10 0.65 -21.01
C PRO A 118 -10.46 1.45 -19.87
N ARG A 119 -11.24 1.90 -18.89
CA ARG A 119 -10.72 2.66 -17.73
C ARG A 119 -9.89 1.77 -16.83
N VAL A 120 -10.36 0.53 -16.60
CA VAL A 120 -9.63 -0.46 -15.80
C VAL A 120 -8.38 -0.95 -16.54
N ARG A 121 -8.42 -1.03 -17.87
CA ARG A 121 -7.23 -1.35 -18.68
C ARG A 121 -6.17 -0.26 -18.56
N ALA A 122 -6.56 1.00 -18.68
CA ALA A 122 -5.64 2.13 -18.49
C ALA A 122 -4.99 2.10 -17.09
N LEU A 123 -5.79 1.89 -16.03
CA LEU A 123 -5.27 1.71 -14.67
C LEU A 123 -4.24 0.56 -14.57
N ALA A 124 -4.54 -0.58 -15.18
CA ALA A 124 -3.65 -1.73 -15.15
C ALA A 124 -2.34 -1.50 -15.94
N ASP A 125 -2.37 -0.74 -17.04
CA ASP A 125 -1.18 -0.33 -17.80
C ASP A 125 -0.32 0.67 -16.99
N ASP A 126 -0.96 1.58 -16.28
CA ASP A 126 -0.28 2.52 -15.38
C ASP A 126 0.38 1.81 -14.20
N ILE A 127 -0.29 0.82 -13.61
CA ILE A 127 0.30 -0.06 -12.59
C ILE A 127 1.53 -0.76 -13.16
N ILE A 128 1.45 -1.36 -14.36
CA ILE A 128 2.60 -2.06 -14.97
C ILE A 128 3.79 -1.10 -15.11
N TYR A 129 3.56 0.07 -15.71
CA TYR A 129 4.61 1.06 -15.93
C TYR A 129 5.26 1.54 -14.63
N ALA A 130 4.45 1.92 -13.64
CA ALA A 130 4.94 2.37 -12.34
C ALA A 130 5.76 1.29 -11.65
N GLN A 131 5.25 0.06 -11.60
CA GLN A 131 5.88 -1.05 -10.90
C GLN A 131 7.18 -1.50 -11.58
N ASP A 132 7.26 -1.48 -12.92
CA ASP A 132 8.50 -1.75 -13.66
C ASP A 132 9.58 -0.68 -13.40
N LYS A 133 9.19 0.61 -13.41
CA LYS A 133 10.08 1.72 -13.06
C LYS A 133 10.61 1.57 -11.63
N GLU A 134 9.72 1.32 -10.67
CA GLU A 134 10.06 1.15 -9.25
C GLU A 134 10.96 -0.09 -9.04
N ILE A 135 10.76 -1.18 -9.77
CA ILE A 135 11.69 -2.33 -9.75
C ILE A 135 13.08 -1.91 -10.21
N ALA A 136 13.19 -1.14 -11.29
CA ALA A 136 14.48 -0.66 -11.79
C ALA A 136 15.17 0.24 -10.76
N GLU A 137 14.43 1.16 -10.15
CA GLU A 137 14.91 2.07 -9.11
C GLU A 137 15.35 1.31 -7.85
N MET A 138 14.56 0.37 -7.35
CA MET A 138 14.93 -0.48 -6.22
C MET A 138 16.20 -1.28 -6.49
N ARG A 139 16.37 -1.84 -7.70
CA ARG A 139 17.60 -2.57 -8.07
C ARG A 139 18.82 -1.64 -8.08
N TYR A 140 18.65 -0.41 -8.57
CA TYR A 140 19.69 0.61 -8.53
C TYR A 140 20.06 0.96 -7.08
N LEU A 141 19.08 1.32 -6.24
CA LEU A 141 19.29 1.73 -4.84
C LEU A 141 19.91 0.60 -4.00
N ILE A 142 19.49 -0.65 -4.19
CA ILE A 142 20.12 -1.80 -3.51
C ILE A 142 21.63 -1.86 -3.84
N ALA A 143 21.99 -1.67 -5.11
CA ALA A 143 23.37 -1.72 -5.57
C ALA A 143 24.16 -0.51 -5.06
N ASP A 144 23.59 0.70 -5.19
CA ASP A 144 24.20 1.96 -4.78
C ASP A 144 24.46 1.99 -3.27
N ILE A 145 23.45 1.73 -2.43
CA ILE A 145 23.61 1.71 -0.97
C ILE A 145 24.62 0.64 -0.54
N SER A 146 24.69 -0.49 -1.25
CA SER A 146 25.68 -1.54 -0.94
C SER A 146 27.11 -1.13 -1.29
N ALA A 147 27.31 -0.25 -2.27
CA ALA A 147 28.62 0.25 -2.68
C ALA A 147 29.04 1.54 -1.94
N ASN A 148 28.08 2.43 -1.69
CA ASN A 148 28.31 3.83 -1.29
C ASN A 148 27.79 4.16 0.11
N GLY A 149 26.99 3.28 0.73
CA GLY A 149 26.33 3.54 2.01
C GLY A 149 25.01 4.29 1.86
N GLU A 150 24.35 4.57 2.99
CA GLU A 150 23.08 5.32 3.01
C GLU A 150 23.32 6.79 2.68
N ALA A 151 22.37 7.40 1.96
CA ALA A 151 22.42 8.82 1.66
C ALA A 151 22.26 9.65 2.95
N ALA A 152 22.99 10.76 3.04
CA ALA A 152 22.70 11.76 4.06
C ALA A 152 21.30 12.36 3.82
N SER A 153 20.57 12.70 4.88
CA SER A 153 19.28 13.39 4.79
C SER A 153 19.38 14.56 3.81
N ALA A 154 18.55 14.56 2.77
CA ALA A 154 18.31 15.79 2.03
C ALA A 154 17.72 16.82 3.01
N GLY A 155 18.15 18.08 2.91
CA GLY A 155 17.54 19.19 3.64
C GLY A 155 16.08 19.39 3.22
N ASP A 156 15.40 20.31 3.92
CA ASP A 156 13.97 20.60 3.77
C ASP A 156 13.50 20.56 2.30
N GLU A 157 12.46 19.76 2.04
CA GLU A 157 11.76 19.79 0.75
C GLU A 157 11.33 21.23 0.43
N PRO A 158 11.42 21.66 -0.84
CA PRO A 158 10.96 22.99 -1.22
C PRO A 158 9.49 23.16 -0.81
N ALA A 159 9.18 24.28 -0.16
CA ALA A 159 7.82 24.55 0.31
C ALA A 159 6.84 24.60 -0.87
N SER A 160 5.71 23.91 -0.74
CA SER A 160 4.62 24.00 -1.72
C SER A 160 4.13 25.46 -1.82
N GLU A 161 3.99 25.96 -3.05
CA GLU A 161 3.48 27.31 -3.31
C GLU A 161 2.02 27.28 -3.77
N LEU A 162 1.24 28.27 -3.37
CA LEU A 162 -0.11 28.47 -3.90
C LEU A 162 -0.04 29.02 -5.33
N LYS A 163 -0.60 28.28 -6.28
CA LYS A 163 -0.64 28.65 -7.71
C LYS A 163 -2.05 28.58 -8.28
N SER A 164 -2.23 29.16 -9.47
CA SER A 164 -3.46 29.00 -10.23
C SER A 164 -3.60 27.56 -10.73
N ALA A 165 -4.83 27.11 -10.97
CA ALA A 165 -5.09 25.78 -11.53
C ALA A 165 -4.41 25.59 -12.90
N GLN A 166 -4.39 26.61 -13.77
CA GLN A 166 -3.65 26.53 -15.03
C GLN A 166 -2.14 26.38 -14.84
N ASP A 167 -1.54 27.11 -13.89
CA ASP A 167 -0.09 27.04 -13.66
C ASP A 167 0.30 25.67 -13.07
N ALA A 168 -0.49 25.15 -12.12
CA ALA A 168 -0.27 23.82 -11.54
C ALA A 168 -0.38 22.71 -12.59
N LEU A 169 -1.32 22.83 -13.55
CA LEU A 169 -1.46 21.87 -14.65
C LEU A 169 -0.39 22.02 -15.74
N SER A 170 0.39 23.10 -15.76
CA SER A 170 1.39 23.32 -16.81
C SER A 170 2.58 22.36 -16.73
N SER A 171 2.88 21.87 -15.52
CA SER A 171 3.87 20.81 -15.26
C SER A 171 3.26 19.41 -15.29
N GLU A 172 1.94 19.29 -15.15
CA GLU A 172 1.24 18.01 -15.07
C GLU A 172 0.99 17.44 -16.48
N VAL A 173 1.08 16.13 -16.62
CA VAL A 173 0.60 15.48 -17.84
C VAL A 173 -0.92 15.42 -17.73
N VAL A 174 -1.65 16.26 -18.48
CA VAL A 174 -3.13 16.41 -18.45
C VAL A 174 -3.92 15.09 -18.43
N ALA A 175 -3.35 13.99 -18.91
CA ALA A 175 -3.94 12.65 -18.81
C ALA A 175 -3.96 12.05 -17.38
N LYS A 176 -3.38 12.72 -16.38
CA LYS A 176 -3.23 12.28 -14.97
C LYS A 176 -3.22 13.48 -14.03
N VAL A 177 -4.37 13.89 -13.53
CA VAL A 177 -4.51 14.93 -12.50
C VAL A 177 -4.98 14.27 -11.21
N ASP A 178 -4.07 13.54 -10.57
CA ASP A 178 -4.33 12.84 -9.31
C ASP A 178 -3.92 13.74 -8.13
N PRO A 179 -4.83 14.06 -7.19
CA PRO A 179 -4.48 14.84 -6.02
C PRO A 179 -3.41 14.19 -5.14
N GLU A 180 -2.38 14.97 -4.81
CA GLU A 180 -1.31 14.56 -3.92
C GLU A 180 -1.69 14.75 -2.43
N PHE A 181 -0.94 14.08 -1.55
CA PHE A 181 -1.10 14.23 -0.11
C PHE A 181 -0.77 15.66 0.35
N LEU A 182 -1.68 16.22 1.14
CA LEU A 182 -1.55 17.49 1.83
C LEU A 182 -0.88 17.28 3.19
N THR A 183 0.17 18.05 3.46
CA THR A 183 0.74 18.16 4.80
C THR A 183 -0.09 19.11 5.66
N GLN A 184 0.11 19.07 6.98
CA GLN A 184 -0.52 20.07 7.87
C GLN A 184 -0.08 21.50 7.54
N ALA A 185 1.18 21.67 7.10
CA ALA A 185 1.70 22.96 6.67
C ALA A 185 0.99 23.46 5.41
N ASP A 186 0.73 22.58 4.44
CA ASP A 186 -0.05 22.91 3.23
C ASP A 186 -1.45 23.38 3.58
N ILE A 187 -2.17 22.63 4.43
CA ILE A 187 -3.53 22.98 4.85
C ILE A 187 -3.56 24.33 5.56
N ALA A 188 -2.59 24.60 6.46
CA ALA A 188 -2.51 25.84 7.21
C ALA A 188 -2.31 27.08 6.35
N GLN A 189 -1.82 26.94 5.09
CA GLN A 189 -1.69 28.09 4.17
C GLN A 189 -3.04 28.68 3.78
N VAL A 190 -4.10 27.86 3.71
CA VAL A 190 -5.46 28.30 3.34
C VAL A 190 -6.41 28.28 4.53
N PHE A 191 -6.23 27.31 5.44
CA PHE A 191 -7.05 27.10 6.63
C PHE A 191 -6.18 27.17 7.89
N PRO A 192 -5.81 28.38 8.37
CA PRO A 192 -4.91 28.55 9.51
C PRO A 192 -5.45 27.97 10.82
N ASP A 193 -6.77 27.89 10.95
CA ASP A 193 -7.46 27.26 12.10
C ASP A 193 -7.79 25.76 11.86
N GLY A 194 -7.33 25.20 10.74
CA GLY A 194 -7.64 23.83 10.28
C GLY A 194 -8.79 23.78 9.28
N ALA A 195 -8.75 22.81 8.37
CA ALA A 195 -9.85 22.54 7.45
C ALA A 195 -11.03 21.91 8.19
N VAL A 196 -12.26 22.24 7.77
CA VAL A 196 -13.49 21.72 8.37
C VAL A 196 -13.72 20.28 7.96
N CYS A 197 -13.41 19.95 6.71
CA CYS A 197 -13.57 18.62 6.14
C CYS A 197 -12.33 18.19 5.36
N SER A 198 -12.08 16.89 5.30
CA SER A 198 -10.98 16.32 4.54
C SER A 198 -11.36 15.00 3.89
N PHE A 199 -10.81 14.75 2.70
CA PHE A 199 -10.94 13.49 1.98
C PHE A 199 -9.60 12.76 1.98
N THR A 200 -9.64 11.46 2.27
CA THR A 200 -8.47 10.56 2.29
C THR A 200 -8.75 9.36 1.38
N TYR A 201 -7.73 8.87 0.65
CA TYR A 201 -7.89 7.68 -0.20
C TYR A 201 -8.14 6.40 0.61
N THR A 202 -7.56 6.31 1.80
CA THR A 202 -7.68 5.16 2.72
C THR A 202 -7.72 5.64 4.17
N GLU A 203 -8.19 4.79 5.09
CA GLU A 203 -8.36 5.09 6.52
C GLU A 203 -7.13 5.72 7.21
N THR A 204 -5.92 5.45 6.71
CA THR A 204 -4.67 5.92 7.30
C THR A 204 -3.84 6.82 6.40
N SER A 205 -4.29 7.09 5.17
CA SER A 205 -3.56 8.00 4.28
C SER A 205 -3.74 9.45 4.72
N PRO A 206 -2.73 10.32 4.49
CA PRO A 206 -2.94 11.76 4.60
C PRO A 206 -4.08 12.25 3.69
N PRO A 207 -4.69 13.41 3.99
CA PRO A 207 -5.74 13.96 3.15
C PRO A 207 -5.17 14.41 1.81
N VAL A 208 -5.95 14.24 0.75
CA VAL A 208 -5.62 14.75 -0.60
C VAL A 208 -6.50 15.93 -1.02
N PHE A 209 -7.54 16.17 -0.23
CA PHE A 209 -8.43 17.31 -0.36
C PHE A 209 -8.85 17.79 1.02
N ALA A 210 -8.94 19.10 1.17
CA ALA A 210 -9.36 19.78 2.40
C ALA A 210 -10.36 20.90 2.05
N ALA A 211 -11.45 21.00 2.79
CA ALA A 211 -12.49 22.00 2.58
C ALA A 211 -12.88 22.73 3.86
N GLY A 212 -13.29 23.99 3.72
CA GLY A 212 -13.80 24.83 4.80
C GLY A 212 -14.72 25.92 4.23
N GLY A 213 -16.02 25.84 4.57
CA GLY A 213 -17.04 26.73 4.03
C GLY A 213 -17.13 26.62 2.51
N ASP A 214 -16.90 27.74 1.83
CA ASP A 214 -16.99 27.87 0.37
C ASP A 214 -15.61 27.72 -0.32
N THR A 215 -14.61 27.21 0.38
CA THR A 215 -13.23 27.08 -0.11
C THR A 215 -12.73 25.66 0.08
N ALA A 216 -11.96 25.18 -0.90
CA ALA A 216 -11.26 23.92 -0.84
C ALA A 216 -9.80 24.04 -1.31
N LEU A 217 -9.01 23.03 -1.00
CA LEU A 217 -7.59 22.93 -1.29
C LEU A 217 -7.25 21.51 -1.78
N VAL A 218 -6.47 21.44 -2.85
CA VAL A 218 -5.80 20.24 -3.33
C VAL A 218 -4.35 20.55 -3.68
N LYS A 219 -3.54 19.50 -3.83
CA LYS A 219 -2.16 19.59 -4.32
C LYS A 219 -2.03 18.84 -5.64
N ILE A 220 -1.47 19.49 -6.65
CA ILE A 220 -1.29 18.97 -8.02
C ILE A 220 0.10 19.38 -8.52
N SER A 221 0.89 18.42 -9.01
CA SER A 221 2.29 18.63 -9.42
C SER A 221 3.17 19.33 -8.37
N GLY A 222 2.93 19.08 -7.08
CA GLY A 222 3.65 19.74 -5.99
C GLY A 222 3.12 21.14 -5.63
N ASP A 223 2.19 21.70 -6.40
CA ASP A 223 1.62 23.03 -6.19
C ASP A 223 0.24 22.97 -5.53
N LEU A 224 -0.03 23.94 -4.65
CA LEU A 224 -1.32 24.06 -3.99
C LEU A 224 -2.30 24.82 -4.86
N VAL A 225 -3.46 24.21 -5.10
CA VAL A 225 -4.56 24.80 -5.87
C VAL A 225 -5.74 25.05 -4.93
N ARG A 226 -6.06 26.33 -4.74
CA ARG A 226 -7.28 26.75 -4.05
C ARG A 226 -8.46 26.67 -5.02
N LEU A 227 -9.53 26.02 -4.58
CA LEU A 227 -10.81 25.98 -5.29
C LEU A 227 -11.87 26.76 -4.51
N ASP A 228 -12.80 27.37 -5.22
CA ASP A 228 -13.95 28.03 -4.64
C ASP A 228 -15.21 27.22 -4.98
N GLY A 229 -16.18 27.17 -4.08
CA GLY A 229 -17.34 26.29 -4.23
C GLY A 229 -18.24 26.30 -3.01
N GLY A 230 -18.91 25.17 -2.75
CA GLY A 230 -19.74 24.99 -1.57
C GLY A 230 -20.51 23.68 -1.61
N GLY A 231 -20.72 23.09 -0.42
CA GLY A 231 -21.33 21.77 -0.29
C GLY A 231 -20.47 20.68 -0.91
N GLU A 232 -20.91 20.17 -2.07
CA GLU A 232 -20.32 19.00 -2.74
C GLU A 232 -19.56 19.35 -4.03
N SER A 233 -19.46 20.63 -4.40
CA SER A 233 -18.85 21.05 -5.68
C SER A 233 -17.89 22.21 -5.49
N PHE A 234 -16.67 22.07 -6.01
CA PHE A 234 -15.60 23.06 -5.95
C PHE A 234 -14.92 23.18 -7.31
N ALA A 235 -14.50 24.39 -7.68
CA ALA A 235 -13.87 24.63 -8.97
C ALA A 235 -12.78 25.70 -8.92
N ALA A 236 -11.79 25.54 -9.78
CA ALA A 236 -10.81 26.53 -10.18
C ALA A 236 -10.41 26.18 -11.61
N ASP A 237 -10.85 26.95 -12.60
CA ASP A 237 -10.71 26.61 -14.03
C ASP A 237 -9.26 26.20 -14.37
N PRO A 238 -9.04 25.02 -15.01
CA PRO A 238 -10.02 24.12 -15.61
C PRO A 238 -10.40 22.92 -14.72
N ILE A 239 -10.04 22.97 -13.43
CA ILE A 239 -10.26 21.89 -12.47
C ILE A 239 -11.65 22.02 -11.84
N THR A 240 -12.37 20.91 -11.80
CA THR A 240 -13.61 20.78 -11.04
C THR A 240 -13.54 19.54 -10.15
N ILE A 241 -14.07 19.66 -8.93
CA ILE A 241 -14.14 18.57 -7.96
C ILE A 241 -15.60 18.41 -7.53
N GLN A 242 -16.08 17.17 -7.54
CA GLN A 242 -17.38 16.77 -7.03
C GLN A 242 -17.23 15.69 -5.97
N LEU A 243 -17.85 15.91 -4.82
CA LEU A 243 -18.07 14.89 -3.80
C LEU A 243 -19.45 14.28 -4.04
N ARG A 244 -19.57 12.94 -3.98
CA ARG A 244 -20.85 12.25 -4.13
C ARG A 244 -21.01 11.24 -3.01
N GLU A 245 -22.19 11.24 -2.40
CA GLU A 245 -22.56 10.22 -1.42
C GLU A 245 -22.56 8.83 -2.06
N THR A 246 -22.21 7.82 -1.26
CA THR A 246 -22.25 6.41 -1.68
C THR A 246 -23.25 5.63 -0.82
N GLU A 247 -23.48 4.37 -1.17
CA GLU A 247 -24.33 3.48 -0.37
C GLU A 247 -23.71 3.13 1.01
N ASP A 248 -22.41 3.35 1.19
CA ASP A 248 -21.72 3.21 2.48
C ASP A 248 -21.56 4.60 3.11
N ASP A 249 -22.24 4.84 4.22
CA ASP A 249 -22.22 6.12 4.94
C ASP A 249 -20.80 6.56 5.37
N ASN A 250 -19.81 5.66 5.37
CA ASN A 250 -18.42 5.98 5.70
C ASN A 250 -17.55 6.35 4.49
N LEU A 251 -18.08 6.23 3.27
CA LEU A 251 -17.34 6.44 2.03
C LEU A 251 -18.02 7.48 1.14
N GLN A 252 -17.21 8.30 0.49
CA GLN A 252 -17.64 9.24 -0.54
C GLN A 252 -16.84 9.01 -1.82
N ASP A 253 -17.47 9.31 -2.96
CA ASP A 253 -16.78 9.41 -4.24
C ASP A 253 -16.27 10.84 -4.42
N PHE A 254 -14.96 10.99 -4.48
CA PHE A 254 -14.27 12.20 -4.89
C PHE A 254 -13.97 12.11 -6.39
N VAL A 255 -14.56 13.00 -7.18
CA VAL A 255 -14.40 13.03 -8.64
C VAL A 255 -13.74 14.33 -9.03
N ILE A 256 -12.55 14.23 -9.63
CA ILE A 256 -11.81 15.38 -10.17
C ILE A 256 -11.84 15.33 -11.70
N SER A 257 -12.04 16.48 -12.32
CA SER A 257 -11.94 16.65 -13.76
C SER A 257 -11.01 17.82 -14.08
N ALA A 258 -10.29 17.73 -15.19
CA ALA A 258 -9.44 18.80 -15.72
C ALA A 258 -9.80 19.04 -17.18
N GLY A 259 -10.67 20.02 -17.42
CA GLY A 259 -11.27 20.24 -18.73
C GLY A 259 -12.17 19.08 -19.18
N PRO A 260 -12.49 18.98 -20.49
CA PRO A 260 -13.42 17.97 -21.02
C PRO A 260 -12.79 16.59 -21.21
N ASP A 261 -11.46 16.50 -21.19
CA ASP A 261 -10.71 15.33 -21.66
C ASP A 261 -10.21 14.42 -20.51
N TYR A 262 -10.32 14.87 -19.26
CA TYR A 262 -9.86 14.12 -18.10
C TYR A 262 -10.89 14.13 -16.95
N GLU A 263 -11.21 12.93 -16.45
CA GLU A 263 -11.97 12.71 -15.23
C GLU A 263 -11.40 11.49 -14.50
N ALA A 264 -11.17 11.62 -13.20
CA ALA A 264 -10.80 10.53 -12.30
C ALA A 264 -11.71 10.51 -11.08
N GLY A 265 -12.12 9.31 -10.68
CA GLY A 265 -12.97 9.07 -9.52
C GLY A 265 -12.27 8.20 -8.49
N PHE A 266 -12.32 8.62 -7.23
CA PHE A 266 -11.71 7.95 -6.10
C PHE A 266 -12.76 7.75 -5.03
N ARG A 267 -12.86 6.53 -4.48
CA ARG A 267 -13.71 6.26 -3.32
C ARG A 267 -12.86 6.21 -2.07
N GLY A 268 -13.19 7.02 -1.09
CA GLY A 268 -12.38 7.20 0.13
C GLY A 268 -13.20 7.73 1.30
N GLN A 269 -12.53 8.06 2.40
CA GLN A 269 -13.21 8.59 3.60
C GLN A 269 -13.27 10.11 3.53
N TYR A 270 -14.47 10.65 3.71
CA TYR A 270 -14.69 12.08 3.90
C TYR A 270 -15.12 12.35 5.34
N SER A 271 -14.32 13.12 6.07
CA SER A 271 -14.55 13.38 7.49
C SER A 271 -14.51 14.87 7.77
N CYS A 272 -15.48 15.35 8.57
CA CYS A 272 -15.57 16.73 8.99
C CYS A 272 -15.44 16.85 10.51
N THR A 273 -14.59 17.76 10.97
CA THR A 273 -14.49 18.16 12.38
C THR A 273 -15.47 19.30 12.64
N ASN A 274 -16.45 19.06 13.52
CA ASN A 274 -17.38 20.09 14.02
C ASN A 274 -16.70 21.05 14.99
#